data_AF-A0A0A5FYH6-F1
#
_entry.id   AF-A0A0A5FYH6-F1
#
_cell.length_a   1.000
_cell.length_b   1.000
_cell.length_c   1.000
_cell.angle_alpha   90.00
_cell.angle_beta   90.00
_cell.angle_gamma   90.00
#
_symmetry.space_group_name_H-M   'P 1'
#
loop_
_entity.id
_entity.type
_entity.pdbx_description
1 polymer ?
#
loop_
_entity_poly.entity_id
_entity_poly.type
_entity_poly.pdbx_seq_one_letter_code
_entity_poly.pdbx_strand_id
1 'polypeptide(L)' 'MNQALSKVLVEAKKLNKWVAAKYLVEYGICEVDLMQLEDDGLLLASDRRGEGKVLKLTLKGYHHFK' A
#
# COMPACT_ATOMS: atom_id res chain seq x y z
N MET A 1 6.86 0.30 7.89
CA MET A 1 5.50 -0.27 7.72
C MET A 1 5.36 -1.47 8.64
N ASN A 2 4.26 -1.62 9.37
CA ASN A 2 4.08 -2.76 10.28
C ASN A 2 3.71 -4.06 9.54
N GLN A 3 3.79 -5.20 10.23
CA GLN A 3 3.59 -6.52 9.64
C GLN A 3 2.15 -6.72 9.13
N ALA A 4 1.14 -6.23 9.86
CA ALA A 4 -0.26 -6.42 9.49
C ALA A 4 -0.61 -5.66 8.20
N LEU A 5 -0.20 -4.38 8.11
CA LEU A 5 -0.36 -3.56 6.91
C LEU A 5 0.36 -4.17 5.71
N SER A 6 1.60 -4.62 5.92
CA SER A 6 2.40 -5.29 4.88
C SER A 6 1.68 -6.52 4.36
N LYS A 7 1.11 -7.35 5.24
CA LYS A 7 0.34 -8.54 4.87
C LYS A 7 -0.88 -8.19 4.02
N VAL A 8 -1.66 -7.18 4.39
CA VAL A 8 -2.84 -6.75 3.61
C VAL A 8 -2.43 -6.32 2.20
N LEU A 9 -1.37 -5.51 2.08
CA LEU A 9 -0.88 -5.01 0.79
C LEU A 9 -0.27 -6.12 -0.08
N VAL A 10 0.43 -7.08 0.54
CA VAL A 10 0.98 -8.28 -0.13
C VAL A 10 -0.14 -9.16 -0.69
N GLU A 11 -1.19 -9.43 0.10
CA GLU A 11 -2.34 -10.21 -0.38
C GLU A 11 -3.11 -9.47 -1.48
N ALA A 12 -3.33 -8.16 -1.35
CA ALA A 12 -3.94 -7.36 -2.40
C ALA A 12 -3.13 -7.39 -3.71
N LYS A 13 -1.79 -7.38 -3.61
CA LYS A 13 -0.89 -7.49 -4.76
C LYS A 13 -0.96 -8.86 -5.44
N LYS A 14 -1.06 -9.96 -4.69
CA LYS A 14 -1.28 -11.30 -5.27
C LYS A 14 -2.55 -11.35 -6.11
N LEU A 15 -3.59 -10.62 -5.68
CA LEU A 15 -4.85 -10.46 -6.41
C LEU A 15 -4.83 -9.33 -7.46
N ASN A 16 -3.69 -8.65 -7.64
CA ASN A 16 -3.50 -7.50 -8.52
C ASN A 16 -4.43 -6.30 -8.24
N LYS A 17 -4.94 -6.16 -7.00
CA LYS A 17 -5.88 -5.13 -6.58
C LYS A 17 -5.19 -3.88 -6.03
N TRP A 18 -5.94 -2.78 -6.04
CA TRP A 18 -5.63 -1.56 -5.29
C TRP A 18 -6.41 -1.60 -3.98
N VAL A 19 -5.88 -0.98 -2.92
CA VAL A 19 -6.54 -0.90 -1.61
C VAL A 19 -6.71 0.55 -1.23
N ALA A 20 -7.93 0.96 -0.88
CA ALA A 20 -8.16 2.31 -0.40
C ALA A 20 -7.51 2.53 0.97
N ALA A 21 -6.77 3.63 1.11
CA ALA A 21 -6.03 3.97 2.33
C ALA A 21 -6.96 4.10 3.54
N LYS A 22 -8.22 4.48 3.35
CA LYS A 22 -9.24 4.52 4.41
C LYS A 22 -9.44 3.18 5.12
N TYR A 23 -9.27 2.05 4.42
CA TYR A 23 -9.35 0.70 5.03
C TYR A 23 -8.03 0.28 5.69
N LEU A 24 -6.98 1.07 5.52
CA LEU A 24 -5.64 0.78 6.05
C LEU A 24 -5.32 1.57 7.33
N VAL A 25 -6.22 2.47 7.76
CA VAL A 25 -6.07 3.29 8.97
C VAL A 25 -5.92 2.41 10.22
N GLU A 26 -6.71 1.35 10.35
CA GLU A 26 -6.62 0.41 11.48
C GLU A 26 -5.27 -0.35 11.51
N TYR A 27 -4.57 -0.43 10.38
CA TYR A 27 -3.25 -1.04 10.28
C TYR A 27 -2.12 0.00 10.34
N GLY A 28 -2.38 1.24 10.77
CA GLY A 28 -1.35 2.25 11.00
C GLY A 28 -0.78 2.88 9.72
N ILE A 29 -1.54 2.93 8.62
CA ILE A 29 -1.07 3.58 7.38
C ILE A 29 -0.72 5.06 7.58
N CYS A 30 -1.34 5.74 8.56
CA CYS A 30 -1.09 7.14 8.86
C CYS A 30 0.32 7.39 9.44
N GLU A 31 0.98 6.35 9.96
CA GLU A 31 2.35 6.41 10.48
C GLU A 31 3.40 6.06 9.42
N VAL A 32 2.95 5.68 8.22
CA VAL A 32 3.83 5.29 7.12
C VAL A 32 4.11 6.50 6.23
N ASP A 33 5.40 6.74 5.97
CA ASP A 33 5.80 7.68 4.94
C ASP A 33 5.55 7.08 3.54
N LEU A 34 4.40 7.41 2.98
CA LEU A 34 4.01 6.93 1.64
C LEU A 34 4.89 7.53 0.54
N MET A 35 5.37 8.76 0.72
CA MET A 35 6.17 9.45 -0.28
C MET A 35 7.53 8.75 -0.41
N GLN A 36 8.18 8.45 0.72
CA GLN A 36 9.42 7.68 0.73
C GLN A 36 9.27 6.31 0.04
N LEU A 37 8.15 5.61 0.27
CA LEU A 37 7.89 4.31 -0.37
C LEU A 37 7.64 4.42 -1.88
N GLU A 38 7.06 5.52 -2.35
CA GLU A 38 6.91 5.82 -3.78
C GLU A 38 8.27 6.14 -4.41
N ASP A 39 9.09 6.97 -3.76
CA ASP A 39 10.45 7.32 -4.22
C ASP A 39 11.37 6.10 -4.30
N ASP A 40 11.25 5.18 -3.33
CA ASP A 40 11.97 3.90 -3.35
C ASP A 40 11.41 2.92 -4.40
N GLY A 41 10.31 3.27 -5.07
CA GLY A 41 9.63 2.44 -6.06
C GLY A 41 9.00 1.17 -5.46
N LEU A 42 8.66 1.18 -4.17
CA LEU A 42 8.05 0.06 -3.45
C LEU A 42 6.52 0.12 -3.51
N LEU A 43 5.97 1.32 -3.56
CA LEU A 43 4.53 1.58 -3.53
C LEU A 43 4.12 2.47 -4.70
N LEU A 44 2.86 2.36 -5.10
CA LEU A 44 2.17 3.33 -5.96
C LEU A 44 1.00 3.87 -5.16
N ALA A 45 0.87 5.20 -5.09
CA ALA A 45 -0.32 5.88 -4.61
C ALA A 45 -1.05 6.54 -5.79
N SER A 46 -2.37 6.57 -5.72
CA SER A 46 -3.20 7.23 -6.73
C SER A 46 -4.50 7.69 -6.08
N ASP A 47 -5.05 8.81 -6.53
CA ASP A 47 -6.37 9.26 -6.12
C ASP A 47 -7.43 8.74 -7.09
N ARG A 48 -8.45 8.06 -6.54
CA ARG A 48 -9.59 7.53 -7.31
C ARG A 48 -10.89 8.17 -6.87
N ARG A 49 -11.72 8.55 -7.86
CA ARG A 49 -13.05 9.13 -7.63
C ARG A 49 -13.91 8.15 -6.82
N GLY A 50 -14.43 8.61 -5.68
CA GLY A 50 -15.30 7.82 -4.77
C GLY A 50 -14.56 6.95 -3.75
N GLU A 51 -13.30 6.57 -3.99
CA GLU A 51 -12.49 5.76 -3.06
C GLU A 51 -11.46 6.57 -2.29
N GLY A 52 -11.08 7.76 -2.80
CA GLY A 52 -10.00 8.57 -2.26
C GLY A 52 -8.63 8.02 -2.66
N LYS A 53 -7.63 8.23 -1.79
CA LYS A 53 -6.28 7.69 -1.99
C LYS A 53 -6.30 6.17 -1.94
N VAL A 54 -5.79 5.53 -2.98
CA VAL A 54 -5.59 4.08 -3.09
C VAL A 54 -4.11 3.76 -3.21
N LEU A 55 -3.72 2.61 -2.68
CA LEU A 55 -2.35 2.14 -2.61
C LEU A 55 -2.22 0.77 -3.29
N LYS A 56 -1.06 0.54 -3.90
CA LYS A 56 -0.72 -0.76 -4.49
C LYS A 56 0.79 -0.97 -4.46
N LEU A 57 1.23 -2.17 -4.10
CA LEU A 57 2.65 -2.52 -4.18
C LEU A 57 3.10 -2.66 -5.63
N THR A 58 4.31 -2.17 -5.90
CA THR A 58 5.05 -2.54 -7.11
C THR A 58 5.50 -4.00 -7.03
N LEU A 59 6.09 -4.52 -8.10
CA LEU A 59 6.73 -5.85 -8.01
C LEU A 59 7.92 -5.82 -7.02
N LYS A 60 8.71 -4.74 -7.03
CA LYS A 60 9.81 -4.51 -6.08
C LYS A 60 9.31 -4.48 -4.64
N GLY A 61 8.26 -3.71 -4.36
CA GLY A 61 7.64 -3.64 -3.03
C GLY A 61 7.09 -4.99 -2.57
N TYR A 62 6.46 -5.74 -3.46
CA TYR A 62 6.01 -7.10 -3.14
C TYR A 62 7.15 -8.00 -2.67
N HIS A 63 8.29 -8.02 -3.38
CA HIS A 63 9.44 -8.82 -2.98
C HIS A 63 10.13 -8.31 -1.72
N HIS A 64 10.03 -7.01 -1.44
CA HIS A 64 10.60 -6.41 -0.24
C HIS A 64 9.78 -6.74 1.02
N PHE A 65 8.45 -6.81 0.93
CA PHE A 65 7.55 -7.02 2.07
C PHE A 65 6.98 -8.45 2.20
N LYS A 66 7.18 -9.32 1.21
CA LYS A 66 6.79 -10.74 1.24
C LYS A 66 7.74 -11.54 2.13
#